data_AF-A0A7S0ZWR0-F1
#
_entry.id   AF-A0A7S0ZWR0-F1
#
_cell.length_a   1.000
_cell.length_b   1.000
_cell.length_c   1.000
_cell.angle_alpha   90.00
_cell.angle_beta   90.00
_cell.angle_gamma   90.00
#
_symmetry.space_group_name_H-M   'P 1'
#
loop_
_entity.id
_entity.type
_entity.pdbx_description
1 polymer ?
#
loop_
_entity_poly.entity_id
_entity_poly.type
_entity_poly.pdbx_seq_one_letter_code
_entity_poly.pdbx_strand_id
1 'polypeptide(L)'
;NDVHRRFKQSGQFSHVYRDSKRRNACAWMVWFGACILSGMTVFTATGHGHVGCFLPDMPVSLADGTRIPINSVVEGDVVLSWNDATNTTTPSTVVRVLRYETVSPLIDVHLPSDAGTIVSTEDHPYWSYRRQMLVSANPQKTHADYEVVVAMVNWTETLQGEDGHPVSVEVRRRQQSLEPCIHGPCDRSIEKTTLSAQVVTLQLDEHHWFFVRGVRVHNKGPSHHISGGGGGGGGGAFHTRRFFDSPGGVSAGLLSLALCLSFCAICCRKSDCPAQECRRKEHETQPRFSHQLAAFDSSYNRGWRCEQCLRQHKFGVQEPFQHCPLCKTNFCSQCRRLPLRIGLLVERMAEVKLKFSNRDRR
;
A
#
# COMPACT_ATOMS: atom_id res chain seq x y z
N ASN A 1 -27.43 49.08 -14.95
CA ASN A 1 -26.06 48.69 -15.38
C ASN A 1 -25.60 47.55 -14.49
N ASP A 2 -26.29 46.42 -14.39
CA ASP A 2 -26.64 45.46 -15.44
C ASP A 2 -25.41 44.98 -16.23
N VAL A 3 -24.80 43.86 -15.79
CA VAL A 3 -24.66 42.65 -16.62
C VAL A 3 -24.59 41.45 -15.67
N HIS A 4 -25.55 40.56 -15.85
CA HIS A 4 -25.76 39.29 -15.18
C HIS A 4 -25.50 38.14 -16.18
N ARG A 5 -25.14 36.95 -15.65
CA ARG A 5 -25.32 35.58 -16.20
C ARG A 5 -24.18 34.84 -16.93
N ARG A 6 -23.78 33.76 -16.24
CA ARG A 6 -23.82 32.31 -16.58
C ARG A 6 -23.07 31.82 -17.83
N PHE A 7 -22.19 30.83 -17.61
CA PHE A 7 -22.36 29.49 -18.19
C PHE A 7 -21.84 28.38 -17.24
N LYS A 8 -22.59 27.29 -17.18
CA LYS A 8 -22.38 26.01 -16.46
C LYS A 8 -21.77 24.97 -17.42
N GLN A 9 -21.31 23.85 -16.82
CA GLN A 9 -20.97 22.52 -17.40
C GLN A 9 -19.49 22.38 -17.81
N SER A 10 -18.74 21.31 -17.54
CA SER A 10 -18.98 19.88 -17.21
C SER A 10 -17.71 19.35 -16.49
N GLY A 11 -17.66 18.41 -15.55
CA GLY A 11 -18.33 17.11 -15.48
C GLY A 11 -17.51 16.01 -16.18
N GLN A 12 -16.40 15.52 -15.59
CA GLN A 12 -15.74 14.21 -15.88
C GLN A 12 -14.43 14.00 -15.09
N PHE A 13 -14.48 13.40 -13.89
CA PHE A 13 -13.30 12.82 -13.21
C PHE A 13 -13.73 11.72 -12.23
N SER A 14 -14.23 10.59 -12.75
CA SER A 14 -14.62 9.46 -11.88
C SER A 14 -14.40 8.07 -12.49
N HIS A 15 -13.73 7.94 -13.64
CA HIS A 15 -13.61 6.65 -14.33
C HIS A 15 -12.23 5.97 -14.35
N VAL A 16 -11.18 6.57 -13.78
CA VAL A 16 -9.80 6.05 -13.92
C VAL A 16 -9.35 5.15 -12.74
N TYR A 17 -9.98 5.22 -11.57
CA TYR A 17 -9.42 4.59 -10.36
C TYR A 17 -9.86 3.13 -10.09
N ARG A 18 -10.83 2.61 -10.83
CA ARG A 18 -11.38 1.24 -10.61
C ARG A 18 -10.50 0.12 -11.18
N ASP A 19 -9.42 0.48 -11.88
CA ASP A 19 -8.67 -0.41 -12.77
C ASP A 19 -7.31 -0.88 -12.20
N SER A 20 -6.86 -0.38 -11.03
CA SER A 20 -5.61 -0.87 -10.39
C SER A 20 -5.83 -2.16 -9.60
N LYS A 21 -6.99 -2.34 -8.95
CA LYS A 21 -7.32 -3.50 -8.11
C LYS A 21 -7.35 -4.85 -8.85
N ARG A 22 -7.63 -4.87 -10.16
CA ARG A 22 -7.71 -6.11 -10.95
C ARG A 22 -6.37 -6.57 -11.52
N ARG A 23 -5.40 -5.65 -11.68
CA ARG A 23 -4.12 -5.92 -12.35
C ARG A 23 -3.11 -6.67 -11.47
N ASN A 24 -3.17 -6.50 -10.15
CA ASN A 24 -2.31 -7.23 -9.21
C ASN A 24 -2.71 -8.71 -9.09
N ALA A 25 -4.00 -9.05 -9.21
CA ALA A 25 -4.46 -10.44 -9.11
C ALA A 25 -3.93 -11.33 -10.26
N CYS A 26 -3.78 -10.79 -11.47
CA CYS A 26 -3.33 -11.57 -12.65
C CYS A 26 -1.82 -11.87 -12.61
N ALA A 27 -0.99 -10.96 -12.10
CA ALA A 27 0.44 -11.19 -11.93
C ALA A 27 0.73 -12.28 -10.88
N TRP A 28 -0.09 -12.35 -9.83
CA TRP A 28 0.00 -13.37 -8.79
C TRP A 28 -0.38 -14.77 -9.31
N MET A 29 -1.43 -14.90 -10.13
CA MET A 29 -1.87 -16.21 -10.64
C MET A 29 -0.90 -16.85 -11.64
N VAL A 30 -0.21 -16.05 -12.48
CA VAL A 30 0.76 -16.58 -13.46
C VAL A 30 2.01 -17.14 -12.76
N TRP A 31 2.38 -16.57 -11.61
CA TRP A 31 3.52 -17.04 -10.82
C TRP A 31 3.18 -18.30 -9.99
N PHE A 32 1.96 -18.39 -9.47
CA PHE A 32 1.45 -19.59 -8.79
C PHE A 32 1.41 -20.82 -9.71
N GLY A 33 1.01 -20.65 -10.98
CA GLY A 33 0.97 -21.74 -11.96
C GLY A 33 2.35 -22.31 -12.32
N ALA A 34 3.40 -21.49 -12.31
CA ALA A 34 4.76 -21.92 -12.62
C ALA A 34 5.45 -22.63 -11.45
N CYS A 35 5.15 -22.25 -10.20
CA CYS A 35 5.77 -22.85 -9.00
C CYS A 35 5.22 -24.26 -8.69
N ILE A 36 3.95 -24.52 -8.99
CA ILE A 36 3.34 -25.85 -8.78
C ILE A 36 3.96 -26.91 -9.72
N LEU A 37 4.42 -26.50 -10.91
CA LEU A 37 5.03 -27.41 -11.89
C LEU A 37 6.53 -27.70 -11.65
N SER A 38 7.23 -26.90 -10.82
CA SER A 38 8.67 -27.04 -10.61
C SER A 38 9.08 -27.66 -9.27
N GLY A 39 8.13 -28.06 -8.42
CA GLY A 39 8.42 -28.65 -7.11
C GLY A 39 9.22 -27.73 -6.17
N MET A 40 9.34 -26.44 -6.51
CA MET A 40 9.99 -25.45 -5.67
C MET A 40 9.01 -25.00 -4.61
N THR A 41 9.27 -25.40 -3.37
CA THR A 41 8.66 -24.82 -2.17
C THR A 41 9.10 -23.36 -2.10
N VAL A 42 8.37 -22.48 -2.78
CA VAL A 42 8.51 -21.04 -2.58
C VAL A 42 7.86 -20.75 -1.24
N PHE A 43 8.68 -20.49 -0.23
CA PHE A 43 8.24 -19.68 0.89
C PHE A 43 7.85 -18.33 0.31
N THR A 44 6.58 -18.17 -0.05
CA THR A 44 6.02 -16.82 -0.19
C THR A 44 6.02 -16.26 1.21
N ALA A 45 7.07 -15.52 1.56
CA ALA A 45 6.98 -14.48 2.57
C ALA A 45 5.95 -13.48 2.02
N THR A 46 4.67 -13.77 2.20
CA THR A 46 3.64 -12.75 2.25
C THR A 46 4.06 -11.86 3.40
N GLY A 47 4.78 -10.79 3.08
CA GLY A 47 5.11 -9.73 4.01
C GLY A 47 3.79 -9.14 4.49
N HIS A 48 3.24 -9.71 5.55
CA HIS A 48 2.20 -9.08 6.33
C HIS A 48 2.86 -7.85 6.92
N GLY A 49 2.59 -6.67 6.34
CA GLY A 49 3.20 -5.42 6.74
C GLY A 49 3.15 -5.29 8.26
N HIS A 50 4.31 -5.21 8.91
CA HIS A 50 4.42 -5.16 10.36
C HIS A 50 3.55 -4.04 10.90
N VAL A 51 2.50 -4.37 11.67
CA VAL A 51 1.42 -3.44 12.02
C VAL A 51 1.69 -2.66 13.31
N GLY A 52 2.86 -2.83 13.94
CA GLY A 52 3.21 -2.13 15.18
C GLY A 52 3.80 -0.75 14.93
N CYS A 53 3.47 0.20 15.80
CA CYS A 53 3.69 1.62 15.51
C CYS A 53 4.45 2.37 16.61
N PHE A 54 4.22 2.05 17.89
CA PHE A 54 4.74 2.84 19.02
C PHE A 54 5.49 1.98 20.02
N LEU A 55 6.46 2.55 20.73
CA LEU A 55 7.07 1.83 21.85
C LEU A 55 6.05 1.52 22.96
N PRO A 56 6.23 0.44 23.76
CA PRO A 56 5.25 -0.01 24.74
C PRO A 56 4.91 1.01 25.83
N ASP A 57 5.84 1.90 26.15
CA ASP A 57 5.72 2.94 27.18
C ASP A 57 4.97 4.20 26.71
N MET A 58 4.62 4.29 25.42
CA MET A 58 3.99 5.48 24.86
C MET A 58 2.58 5.71 25.44
N PRO A 59 2.31 6.84 26.13
CA PRO A 59 1.02 7.08 26.75
C PRO A 59 -0.10 7.32 25.73
N VAL A 60 -1.21 6.59 25.85
CA VAL A 60 -2.44 6.78 25.08
C VAL A 60 -3.49 7.51 25.91
N SER A 61 -4.23 8.45 25.31
CA SER A 61 -5.33 9.16 25.99
C SER A 61 -6.60 8.30 26.07
N LEU A 62 -7.08 8.04 27.29
CA LEU A 62 -8.34 7.35 27.54
C LEU A 62 -9.53 8.33 27.45
N ALA A 63 -10.74 7.80 27.29
CA ALA A 63 -11.96 8.61 27.20
C ALA A 63 -12.31 9.34 28.51
N ASP A 64 -11.80 8.87 29.65
CA ASP A 64 -11.98 9.51 30.97
C ASP A 64 -10.99 10.67 31.23
N GLY A 65 -10.13 10.99 30.25
CA GLY A 65 -9.11 12.04 30.34
C GLY A 65 -7.78 11.60 30.97
N THR A 66 -7.67 10.37 31.45
CA THR A 66 -6.41 9.81 31.93
C THR A 66 -5.53 9.36 30.77
N ARG A 67 -4.25 9.07 31.06
CA ARG A 67 -3.31 8.51 30.09
C ARG A 67 -2.58 7.33 30.69
N ILE A 68 -2.51 6.23 29.96
CA ILE A 68 -1.79 5.02 30.35
C ILE A 68 -0.84 4.58 29.23
N PRO A 69 0.26 3.88 29.53
CA PRO A 69 1.11 3.30 28.49
C PRO A 69 0.29 2.42 27.53
N ILE A 70 0.58 2.48 26.23
CA ILE A 70 -0.13 1.67 25.22
C ILE A 70 -0.02 0.17 25.50
N ASN A 71 1.03 -0.27 26.20
CA ASN A 71 1.20 -1.65 26.64
C ASN A 71 0.20 -2.09 27.72
N SER A 72 -0.33 -1.15 28.49
CA SER A 72 -1.27 -1.37 29.58
C SER A 72 -2.73 -1.33 29.12
N VAL A 73 -3.00 -0.85 27.91
CA VAL A 73 -4.33 -0.88 27.29
C VAL A 73 -4.72 -2.34 27.04
N VAL A 74 -5.98 -2.67 27.30
CA VAL A 74 -6.58 -3.99 27.04
C VAL A 74 -7.83 -3.89 26.17
N GLU A 75 -8.26 -5.02 25.60
CA GLU A 75 -9.52 -5.08 24.85
C GLU A 75 -10.71 -4.71 25.75
N GLY A 76 -11.60 -3.87 25.24
CA GLY A 76 -12.72 -3.30 25.98
C GLY A 76 -12.44 -1.93 26.61
N ASP A 77 -11.18 -1.51 26.72
CA ASP A 77 -10.86 -0.14 27.16
C ASP A 77 -11.42 0.89 26.18
N VAL A 78 -11.79 2.06 26.70
CA VAL A 78 -12.32 3.16 25.88
C VAL A 78 -11.29 4.26 25.78
N VAL A 79 -10.80 4.49 24.57
CA VAL A 79 -9.82 5.53 24.25
C VAL A 79 -10.48 6.75 23.65
N LEU A 80 -9.77 7.88 23.71
CA LEU A 80 -10.18 9.06 22.97
C LEU A 80 -9.82 8.89 21.48
N SER A 81 -10.79 9.19 20.62
CA SER A 81 -10.66 9.17 19.16
C SER A 81 -11.13 10.50 18.56
N TRP A 82 -11.01 10.64 17.24
CA TRP A 82 -11.46 11.83 16.51
C TRP A 82 -12.57 11.48 15.52
N ASN A 83 -13.67 12.21 15.59
CA ASN A 83 -14.75 12.11 14.63
C ASN A 83 -14.59 13.17 13.54
N ASP A 84 -14.22 12.74 12.32
CA ASP A 84 -14.04 13.64 11.18
C ASP A 84 -15.34 14.34 10.73
N ALA A 85 -16.51 13.76 11.02
CA ALA A 85 -17.79 14.34 10.63
C ALA A 85 -18.20 15.50 11.55
N THR A 86 -17.91 15.40 12.85
CA THR A 86 -18.22 16.45 13.83
C THR A 86 -17.03 17.36 14.12
N ASN A 87 -15.82 16.97 13.70
CA ASN A 87 -14.56 17.65 13.99
C ASN A 87 -14.34 17.85 15.50
N THR A 88 -14.66 16.82 16.28
CA THR A 88 -14.51 16.77 17.73
C THR A 88 -13.95 15.42 18.16
N THR A 89 -13.44 15.37 19.40
CA THR A 89 -13.13 14.08 20.01
C THR A 89 -14.38 13.29 20.36
N THR A 90 -14.23 11.97 20.37
CA THR A 90 -15.27 11.01 20.71
C THR A 90 -14.65 9.77 21.35
N PRO A 91 -15.32 9.09 22.28
CA PRO A 91 -14.87 7.79 22.76
C PRO A 91 -14.87 6.73 21.65
N SER A 92 -13.97 5.76 21.73
CA SER A 92 -13.99 4.54 20.91
C SER A 92 -13.40 3.36 21.69
N THR A 93 -13.99 2.17 21.49
CA THR A 93 -13.59 0.97 22.21
C THR A 93 -12.45 0.24 21.50
N VAL A 94 -11.45 -0.16 22.28
CA VAL A 94 -10.34 -1.00 21.83
C VAL A 94 -10.84 -2.42 21.61
N VAL A 95 -10.83 -2.86 20.35
CA VAL A 95 -11.24 -4.21 19.97
C VAL A 95 -10.06 -5.18 20.05
N ARG A 96 -8.85 -4.73 19.71
CA ARG A 96 -7.63 -5.55 19.79
C ARG A 96 -6.41 -4.71 20.14
N VAL A 97 -5.48 -5.32 20.87
CA VAL A 97 -4.14 -4.76 21.14
C VAL A 97 -3.12 -5.62 20.41
N LEU A 98 -2.37 -5.02 19.48
CA LEU A 98 -1.47 -5.75 18.59
C LEU A 98 -0.02 -5.41 18.91
N ARG A 99 0.82 -6.44 19.01
CA ARG A 99 2.22 -6.35 19.43
C ARG A 99 3.11 -7.01 18.38
N TYR A 100 4.20 -6.35 18.01
CA TYR A 100 5.11 -6.81 16.98
C TYR A 100 6.55 -6.52 17.36
N GLU A 101 7.46 -7.36 16.92
CA GLU A 101 8.86 -6.98 16.80
C GLU A 101 9.08 -6.28 15.46
N THR A 102 9.77 -5.15 15.48
CA THR A 102 10.14 -4.40 14.28
C THR A 102 11.63 -4.15 14.25
N VAL A 103 12.19 -4.32 13.05
CA VAL A 103 13.54 -3.85 12.70
C VAL A 103 13.49 -2.49 11.97
N SER A 104 12.30 -1.92 11.83
CA SER A 104 12.13 -0.63 11.15
C SER A 104 12.77 0.48 11.98
N PRO A 105 13.38 1.49 11.33
CA PRO A 105 13.89 2.66 12.03
C PRO A 105 12.78 3.34 12.84
N LEU A 106 13.16 3.82 14.03
CA LEU A 106 12.29 4.62 14.88
C LEU A 106 12.57 6.11 14.66
N ILE A 107 11.56 6.92 14.91
CA ILE A 107 11.66 8.38 14.97
C ILE A 107 11.25 8.87 16.36
N ASP A 108 11.84 9.98 16.75
CA ASP A 108 11.47 10.76 17.93
C ASP A 108 10.68 11.98 17.47
N VAL A 109 9.46 12.14 17.98
CA VAL A 109 8.63 13.33 17.80
C VAL A 109 8.60 14.07 19.13
N HIS A 110 9.41 15.11 19.24
CA HIS A 110 9.52 15.95 20.42
C HIS A 110 8.34 16.91 20.47
N LEU A 111 7.57 16.81 21.55
CA LEU A 111 6.45 17.70 21.85
C LEU A 111 6.98 19.00 22.48
N PRO A 112 6.20 20.10 22.43
CA PRO A 112 6.61 21.34 23.08
C PRO A 112 6.57 21.18 24.60
N SER A 113 7.43 21.94 25.29
CA SER A 113 7.56 21.90 26.75
C SER A 113 7.92 20.49 27.28
N ASP A 114 7.85 20.26 28.58
CA ASP A 114 8.16 18.96 29.21
C ASP A 114 7.10 17.86 28.94
N ALA A 115 6.27 18.02 27.89
CA ALA A 115 5.26 17.03 27.46
C ALA A 115 5.87 15.72 26.94
N GLY A 116 7.18 15.73 26.67
CA GLY A 116 7.99 14.56 26.36
C GLY A 116 8.10 14.25 24.87
N THR A 117 8.38 12.98 24.57
CA THR A 117 8.68 12.51 23.21
C THR A 117 7.77 11.35 22.85
N ILE A 118 7.20 11.37 21.65
CA ILE A 118 6.54 10.21 21.05
C ILE A 118 7.58 9.44 20.25
N VAL A 119 7.64 8.14 20.45
CA VAL A 119 8.52 7.24 19.70
C VAL A 119 7.69 6.31 18.86
N SER A 120 7.86 6.41 17.54
CA SER A 120 7.14 5.57 16.59
C SER A 120 8.04 5.03 15.50
N THR A 121 7.55 4.05 14.74
CA THR A 121 8.16 3.68 13.47
C THR A 121 8.11 4.85 12.47
N GLU A 122 9.08 4.91 11.56
CA GLU A 122 9.17 6.00 10.57
C GLU A 122 7.99 6.06 9.59
N ASP A 123 7.29 4.95 9.37
CA ASP A 123 6.15 4.83 8.47
C ASP A 123 4.80 5.14 9.14
N HIS A 124 4.79 5.51 10.43
CA HIS A 124 3.55 5.81 11.12
C HIS A 124 2.91 7.11 10.58
N PRO A 125 1.58 7.15 10.31
CA PRO A 125 0.89 8.35 9.86
C PRO A 125 0.40 9.23 11.03
N TYR A 126 0.71 10.52 10.95
CA TYR A 126 0.20 11.57 11.84
C TYR A 126 -0.72 12.52 11.08
N TRP A 127 -1.69 13.14 11.74
CA TRP A 127 -2.50 14.20 11.14
C TRP A 127 -1.82 15.57 11.27
N SER A 128 -1.39 16.17 10.15
CA SER A 128 -0.85 17.53 10.14
C SER A 128 -2.00 18.53 10.19
N TYR A 129 -2.06 19.31 11.28
CA TYR A 129 -3.03 20.38 11.45
C TYR A 129 -2.84 21.48 10.41
N ARG A 130 -1.59 21.86 10.10
CA ARG A 130 -1.33 22.93 9.12
C ARG A 130 -1.75 22.53 7.71
N ARG A 131 -1.52 21.27 7.35
CA ARG A 131 -1.68 20.78 5.97
C ARG A 131 -3.01 20.08 5.73
N GLN A 132 -3.76 19.79 6.81
CA GLN A 132 -5.04 19.08 6.78
C GLN A 132 -4.93 17.75 6.01
N MET A 133 -3.86 17.00 6.30
CA MET A 133 -3.57 15.73 5.65
C MET A 133 -2.68 14.84 6.51
N LEU A 134 -2.64 13.55 6.17
CA LEU A 134 -1.69 12.61 6.77
C LEU A 134 -0.25 12.91 6.34
N VAL A 135 0.66 12.83 7.31
CA VAL A 135 2.11 12.96 7.12
C VAL A 135 2.84 11.79 7.79
N SER A 136 3.98 11.38 7.22
CA SER A 136 4.84 10.33 7.76
C SER A 136 6.30 10.56 7.39
N ALA A 137 7.24 10.00 8.16
CA ALA A 137 8.68 10.10 7.86
C ALA A 137 9.13 9.14 6.75
N ASN A 138 8.32 8.12 6.43
CA ASN A 138 8.51 7.26 5.27
C ASN A 138 7.20 7.05 4.48
N PRO A 139 6.74 8.07 3.71
CA PRO A 139 5.49 8.03 2.95
C PRO A 139 5.39 6.87 1.97
N GLN A 140 6.51 6.43 1.40
CA GLN A 140 6.55 5.32 0.45
C GLN A 140 6.22 4.01 1.15
N LYS A 141 6.80 3.77 2.32
CA LYS A 141 6.49 2.60 3.15
C LYS A 141 5.07 2.68 3.69
N THR A 142 4.64 3.86 4.14
CA THR A 142 3.25 4.07 4.56
C THR A 142 2.26 3.80 3.43
N HIS A 143 2.53 4.24 2.20
CA HIS A 143 1.65 3.91 1.09
C HIS A 143 1.69 2.42 0.74
N ALA A 144 2.87 1.81 0.76
CA ALA A 144 3.05 0.39 0.42
C ALA A 144 2.35 -0.56 1.40
N ASP A 145 2.43 -0.25 2.69
CA ASP A 145 1.92 -1.14 3.74
C ASP A 145 0.45 -0.84 4.12
N TYR A 146 -0.08 0.35 3.79
CA TYR A 146 -1.36 0.84 4.31
C TYR A 146 -2.32 1.35 3.23
N GLU A 147 -1.86 1.49 1.98
CA GLU A 147 -2.65 2.07 0.87
C GLU A 147 -3.23 3.47 1.15
N VAL A 148 -2.67 4.21 2.12
CA VAL A 148 -3.06 5.60 2.42
C VAL A 148 -2.14 6.60 1.73
N VAL A 149 -2.73 7.70 1.26
CA VAL A 149 -1.98 8.82 0.70
C VAL A 149 -1.48 9.68 1.85
N VAL A 150 -0.18 9.69 2.05
CA VAL A 150 0.48 10.52 3.06
C VAL A 150 1.58 11.35 2.41
N ALA A 151 1.84 12.53 2.95
CA ALA A 151 3.00 13.32 2.55
C ALA A 151 4.19 13.12 3.48
N MET A 152 5.37 13.56 3.04
CA MET A 152 6.55 13.59 3.89
C MET A 152 6.32 14.57 5.04
N VAL A 153 6.58 14.11 6.27
CA VAL A 153 6.60 14.97 7.47
C VAL A 153 7.79 15.91 7.41
N ASN A 154 7.60 17.15 7.82
CA ASN A 154 8.70 18.10 7.98
C ASN A 154 9.42 17.87 9.32
N TRP A 155 10.69 18.25 9.42
CA TRP A 155 11.44 18.18 10.69
C TRP A 155 10.84 19.09 11.77
N THR A 156 10.19 20.17 11.36
CA THR A 156 9.28 20.95 12.20
C THR A 156 7.89 20.89 11.58
N GLU A 157 6.94 20.31 12.30
CA GLU A 157 5.58 20.08 11.81
C GLU A 157 4.57 20.59 12.86
N THR A 158 3.35 20.88 12.40
CA THR A 158 2.24 21.22 13.30
C THR A 158 1.20 20.11 13.23
N LEU A 159 1.14 19.28 14.27
CA LEU A 159 0.20 18.17 14.39
C LEU A 159 -1.07 18.61 15.11
N GLN A 160 -2.14 17.83 15.02
CA GLN A 160 -3.38 18.11 15.74
C GLN A 160 -3.36 17.49 17.14
N GLY A 161 -3.67 18.29 18.14
CA GLY A 161 -3.91 17.86 19.52
C GLY A 161 -5.31 17.26 19.73
N GLU A 162 -5.49 16.60 20.87
CA GLU A 162 -6.78 16.03 21.29
C GLU A 162 -7.88 17.06 21.52
N ASP A 163 -7.54 18.31 21.80
CA ASP A 163 -8.48 19.43 21.89
C ASP A 163 -8.81 20.05 20.52
N GLY A 164 -8.25 19.50 19.45
CA GLY A 164 -8.38 20.01 18.09
C GLY A 164 -7.44 21.17 17.76
N HIS A 165 -6.60 21.64 18.69
CA HIS A 165 -5.67 22.75 18.47
C HIS A 165 -4.32 22.29 17.91
N PRO A 166 -3.55 23.22 17.31
CA PRO A 166 -2.22 22.90 16.79
C PRO A 166 -1.19 22.60 17.89
N VAL A 167 -0.41 21.53 17.69
CA VAL A 167 0.77 21.18 18.49
C VAL A 167 2.01 21.24 17.60
N SER A 168 2.92 22.17 17.89
CA SER A 168 4.19 22.28 17.17
C SER A 168 5.18 21.23 17.66
N VAL A 169 5.69 20.40 16.76
CA VAL A 169 6.60 19.30 17.10
C VAL A 169 7.90 19.38 16.31
N GLU A 170 8.96 18.82 16.89
CA GLU A 170 10.21 18.56 16.19
C GLU A 170 10.38 17.05 15.97
N VAL A 171 10.49 16.64 14.71
CA VAL A 171 10.72 15.24 14.33
C VAL A 171 12.21 15.02 14.13
N ARG A 172 12.74 13.94 14.69
CA ARG A 172 14.13 13.51 14.51
C ARG A 172 14.17 12.01 14.24
N ARG A 173 15.12 11.58 13.40
CA ARG A 173 15.43 10.15 13.32
C ARG A 173 16.15 9.74 14.59
N ARG A 174 15.69 8.68 15.23
CA ARG A 174 16.37 8.13 16.39
C ARG A 174 17.67 7.48 15.92
N GLN A 175 18.80 7.93 16.45
CA GLN A 175 20.06 7.21 16.28
C GLN A 175 19.97 5.95 17.15
N GLN A 176 19.85 4.78 16.51
CA GLN A 176 20.08 3.52 17.21
C GLN A 176 21.56 3.49 17.57
N SER A 177 21.88 3.66 18.85
CA SER A 177 23.23 3.46 19.35
C SER A 177 23.60 2.00 19.11
N LEU A 178 24.47 1.77 18.12
CA LEU A 178 25.23 0.53 18.04
C LEU A 178 26.10 0.52 19.29
N GLU A 179 25.81 -0.35 20.27
CA GLU A 179 26.77 -0.55 21.34
C GLU A 179 28.08 -1.04 20.71
N PRO A 180 29.21 -0.34 20.90
CA PRO A 180 30.49 -0.81 20.39
C PRO A 180 30.81 -2.12 21.10
N CYS A 181 31.11 -3.16 20.33
CA CYS A 181 31.50 -4.47 20.85
C CYS A 181 32.62 -4.29 21.89
N ILE A 182 32.36 -4.59 23.17
CA ILE A 182 33.33 -4.42 24.28
C ILE A 182 34.42 -5.52 24.26
N HIS A 183 34.37 -6.46 23.32
CA HIS A 183 35.29 -7.60 23.25
C HIS A 183 36.20 -7.59 22.02
N GLY A 184 37.38 -6.96 22.17
CA GLY A 184 38.57 -7.21 21.34
C GLY A 184 38.51 -6.68 19.89
N PRO A 185 39.61 -6.79 19.12
CA PRO A 185 39.72 -6.22 17.79
C PRO A 185 38.80 -6.98 16.82
N CYS A 186 37.56 -6.51 16.71
CA CYS A 186 36.60 -7.06 15.78
C CYS A 186 36.99 -6.64 14.35
N ASP A 187 37.15 -7.65 13.51
CA ASP A 187 37.26 -7.56 12.07
C ASP A 187 36.18 -6.62 11.49
N ARG A 188 36.52 -5.86 10.43
CA ARG A 188 35.69 -4.76 9.89
C ARG A 188 34.45 -5.24 9.11
N SER A 189 33.93 -6.41 9.40
CA SER A 189 32.57 -6.81 9.05
C SER A 189 31.64 -6.40 10.20
N ILE A 190 31.27 -5.12 10.25
CA ILE A 190 30.15 -4.67 11.09
C ILE A 190 28.89 -5.32 10.51
N GLU A 191 28.58 -6.54 10.95
CA GLU A 191 27.20 -7.03 10.91
C GLU A 191 26.39 -6.01 11.68
N LYS A 192 25.52 -5.33 10.95
CA LYS A 192 24.59 -4.35 11.49
C LYS A 192 23.62 -5.15 12.37
N THR A 193 23.98 -5.38 13.63
CA THR A 193 23.10 -5.98 14.62
C THR A 193 21.84 -5.13 14.64
N THR A 194 20.81 -5.62 13.97
CA THR A 194 19.61 -4.85 13.72
C THR A 194 18.81 -4.95 15.00
N LEU A 195 18.94 -3.94 15.86
CA LEU A 195 18.19 -3.86 17.11
C LEU A 195 16.70 -3.95 16.77
N SER A 196 16.09 -5.08 17.08
CA SER A 196 14.64 -5.24 17.02
C SER A 196 14.04 -4.53 18.23
N ALA A 197 12.97 -3.78 18.00
CA ALA A 197 12.19 -3.16 19.05
C ALA A 197 10.78 -3.75 19.06
N GLN A 198 10.26 -4.00 20.25
CA GLN A 198 8.85 -4.28 20.41
C GLN A 198 8.06 -2.99 20.16
N VAL A 199 7.02 -3.09 19.36
CA VAL A 199 6.09 -2.01 19.05
C VAL A 199 4.65 -2.47 19.18
N VAL A 200 3.79 -1.54 19.58
CA VAL A 200 2.37 -1.76 19.88
C VAL A 200 1.52 -0.87 18.98
N THR A 201 0.33 -1.35 18.63
CA THR A 201 -0.75 -0.55 18.06
C THR A 201 -2.09 -1.02 18.61
N LEU A 202 -3.12 -0.20 18.45
CA LEU A 202 -4.49 -0.54 18.82
C LEU A 202 -5.29 -0.89 17.56
N GLN A 203 -6.39 -1.59 17.73
CA GLN A 203 -7.50 -1.67 16.77
C GLN A 203 -8.74 -1.19 17.49
N LEU A 204 -9.48 -0.30 16.84
CA LEU A 204 -10.66 0.34 17.40
C LEU A 204 -11.92 -0.13 16.66
N ASP A 205 -13.06 -0.05 17.31
CA ASP A 205 -14.36 -0.42 16.76
C ASP A 205 -14.88 0.60 15.75
N GLU A 206 -14.71 1.87 16.09
CA GLU A 206 -15.11 3.03 15.33
C GLU A 206 -13.95 4.02 15.25
N HIS A 207 -13.96 4.85 14.22
CA HIS A 207 -12.95 5.90 14.00
C HIS A 207 -11.50 5.38 13.85
N HIS A 208 -10.81 5.88 12.82
CA HIS A 208 -9.45 5.44 12.52
C HIS A 208 -8.38 6.28 13.22
N TRP A 209 -8.65 6.71 14.45
CA TRP A 209 -7.79 7.66 15.18
C TRP A 209 -7.67 7.31 16.65
N PHE A 210 -6.53 7.61 17.25
CA PHE A 210 -6.38 7.70 18.69
C PHE A 210 -5.33 8.76 19.02
N PHE A 211 -5.09 9.01 20.30
CA PHE A 211 -4.13 10.02 20.74
C PHE A 211 -2.97 9.38 21.50
N VAL A 212 -1.74 9.71 21.09
CA VAL A 212 -0.51 9.34 21.80
C VAL A 212 0.12 10.62 22.31
N ARG A 213 0.32 10.73 23.62
CA ARG A 213 0.72 11.97 24.31
C ARG A 213 -0.09 13.19 23.85
N GLY A 214 -1.40 13.00 23.65
CA GLY A 214 -2.32 14.06 23.23
C GLY A 214 -2.25 14.47 21.76
N VAL A 215 -1.46 13.79 20.91
CA VAL A 215 -1.38 14.05 19.47
C VAL A 215 -2.17 13.00 18.68
N ARG A 216 -2.95 13.45 17.69
CA ARG A 216 -3.75 12.60 16.82
C ARG A 216 -2.89 11.74 15.90
N VAL A 217 -3.07 10.44 16.01
CA VAL A 217 -2.36 9.44 15.20
C VAL A 217 -3.34 8.52 14.49
N HIS A 218 -2.96 8.03 13.31
CA HIS A 218 -3.82 7.15 12.53
C HIS A 218 -3.79 5.72 13.10
N ASN A 219 -4.96 5.14 13.26
CA ASN A 219 -5.13 3.78 13.72
C ASN A 219 -4.75 2.77 12.62
N LYS A 220 -3.77 1.90 12.90
CA LYS A 220 -3.32 0.83 11.98
C LYS A 220 -4.04 -0.50 12.22
N GLY A 221 -5.15 -0.54 12.95
CA GLY A 221 -5.95 -1.77 13.08
C GLY A 221 -6.24 -2.41 11.72
N PRO A 222 -6.21 -3.75 11.59
CA PRO A 222 -6.44 -4.44 10.33
C PRO A 222 -7.72 -3.91 9.71
N SER A 223 -7.56 -3.21 8.59
CA SER A 223 -8.67 -2.71 7.79
C SER A 223 -9.45 -3.92 7.32
N HIS A 224 -10.51 -4.28 8.03
CA HIS A 224 -11.53 -5.14 7.49
C HIS A 224 -12.06 -4.42 6.26
N HIS A 225 -11.86 -5.02 5.09
CA HIS A 225 -12.63 -4.70 3.91
C HIS A 225 -14.11 -4.94 4.21
N ILE A 226 -14.80 -3.99 4.85
CA ILE A 226 -16.25 -3.89 4.79
C ILE A 226 -16.55 -3.12 3.51
N SER A 227 -16.46 -3.83 2.38
CA SER A 227 -17.17 -3.43 1.18
C SER A 227 -18.66 -3.54 1.48
N GLY A 228 -19.32 -2.39 1.61
CA GLY A 228 -20.76 -2.30 1.76
C GLY A 228 -21.51 -3.05 0.64
N GLY A 229 -22.53 -3.79 1.05
CA GLY A 229 -23.50 -4.46 0.21
C GLY A 229 -24.55 -5.09 1.13
N GLY A 230 -25.69 -4.42 1.29
CA GLY A 230 -26.72 -4.82 2.22
C GLY A 230 -27.42 -6.13 1.87
N GLY A 231 -28.22 -6.62 2.82
CA GLY A 231 -29.24 -7.64 2.58
C GLY A 231 -29.19 -8.80 3.55
N GLY A 232 -29.99 -8.68 4.61
CA GLY A 232 -30.83 -9.72 5.21
C GLY A 232 -30.40 -11.19 5.24
N GLY A 233 -30.46 -11.75 6.45
CA GLY A 233 -31.15 -13.03 6.65
C GLY A 233 -30.31 -14.17 7.17
N GLY A 234 -30.74 -14.70 8.32
CA GLY A 234 -30.82 -16.15 8.55
C GLY A 234 -29.56 -16.82 9.11
N GLY A 235 -29.68 -17.33 10.33
CA GLY A 235 -28.68 -18.16 10.97
C GLY A 235 -28.46 -19.53 10.32
N GLY A 236 -27.43 -20.22 10.79
CA GLY A 236 -27.14 -21.60 10.42
C GLY A 236 -25.69 -21.98 10.72
N ALA A 237 -25.47 -22.54 11.90
CA ALA A 237 -24.23 -23.22 12.25
C ALA A 237 -23.97 -24.37 11.26
N PHE A 238 -22.77 -24.41 10.66
CA PHE A 238 -22.31 -25.57 9.90
C PHE A 238 -21.03 -26.13 10.48
N HIS A 239 -21.16 -27.37 10.96
CA HIS A 239 -20.07 -28.28 11.31
C HIS A 239 -19.18 -28.57 10.11
N THR A 240 -17.87 -28.36 10.27
CA THR A 240 -16.86 -28.91 9.36
C THR A 240 -16.62 -30.39 9.68
N ARG A 241 -17.13 -31.30 8.83
CA ARG A 241 -16.63 -32.68 8.73
C ARG A 241 -15.69 -32.80 7.53
N ARG A 242 -14.58 -33.52 7.76
CA ARG A 242 -13.51 -33.87 6.83
C ARG A 242 -14.08 -34.57 5.58
N PHE A 243 -13.74 -34.04 4.41
CA PHE A 243 -13.89 -34.69 3.11
C PHE A 243 -12.51 -34.81 2.46
N PHE A 244 -11.81 -35.90 2.78
CA PHE A 244 -10.75 -36.43 1.92
C PHE A 244 -10.86 -37.94 2.06
N ASP A 245 -11.53 -38.56 1.09
CA ASP A 245 -11.32 -39.95 0.65
C ASP A 245 -12.28 -40.22 -0.52
N SER A 246 -11.84 -39.89 -1.74
CA SER A 246 -12.38 -40.50 -2.97
C SER A 246 -11.38 -40.36 -4.12
N PRO A 247 -10.96 -41.48 -4.76
CA PRO A 247 -10.04 -41.47 -5.88
C PRO A 247 -10.81 -41.20 -7.18
N GLY A 248 -10.89 -39.93 -7.59
CA GLY A 248 -11.51 -39.54 -8.87
C GLY A 248 -11.11 -38.14 -9.38
N GLY A 249 -10.07 -37.53 -8.80
CA GLY A 249 -9.80 -36.09 -8.85
C GLY A 249 -8.96 -35.57 -10.02
N VAL A 250 -8.91 -36.23 -11.18
CA VAL A 250 -8.09 -35.74 -12.32
C VAL A 250 -8.88 -34.81 -13.27
N SER A 251 -10.21 -34.93 -13.32
CA SER A 251 -11.05 -34.14 -14.25
C SER A 251 -11.43 -32.76 -13.70
N ALA A 252 -11.54 -32.59 -12.37
CA ALA A 252 -11.90 -31.32 -11.75
C ALA A 252 -10.76 -30.28 -11.77
N GLY A 253 -9.50 -30.74 -11.68
CA GLY A 253 -8.32 -29.86 -11.70
C GLY A 253 -8.10 -29.17 -13.05
N LEU A 254 -8.34 -29.89 -14.16
CA LEU A 254 -8.18 -29.34 -15.51
C LEU A 254 -9.28 -28.33 -15.87
N LEU A 255 -10.52 -28.53 -15.39
CA LEU A 255 -11.59 -27.55 -15.58
C LEU A 255 -11.34 -26.26 -14.79
N SER A 256 -10.83 -26.38 -13.56
CA SER A 256 -10.48 -25.23 -12.71
C SER A 256 -9.32 -24.42 -13.28
N LEU A 257 -8.29 -25.09 -13.83
CA LEU A 257 -7.17 -24.42 -14.50
C LEU A 257 -7.62 -23.71 -15.79
N ALA A 258 -8.49 -24.34 -16.59
CA ALA A 258 -9.02 -23.74 -17.80
C ALA A 258 -9.91 -22.51 -17.52
N LEU A 259 -10.70 -22.53 -16.45
CA LEU A 259 -11.50 -21.39 -15.99
C LEU A 259 -10.63 -20.27 -15.43
N CYS A 260 -9.58 -20.58 -14.65
CA CYS A 260 -8.61 -19.59 -14.19
C CYS A 260 -7.86 -18.91 -15.34
N LEU A 261 -7.42 -19.68 -16.34
CA LEU A 261 -6.72 -19.13 -17.51
C LEU A 261 -7.64 -18.27 -18.40
N SER A 262 -8.92 -18.62 -18.51
CA SER A 262 -9.88 -17.83 -19.28
C SER A 262 -10.33 -16.55 -18.55
N PHE A 263 -10.50 -16.57 -17.22
CA PHE A 263 -10.73 -15.34 -16.45
C PHE A 263 -9.51 -14.42 -16.41
N CYS A 264 -8.28 -14.96 -16.38
CA CYS A 264 -7.05 -14.17 -16.45
C CYS A 264 -6.90 -13.50 -17.84
N ALA A 265 -7.23 -14.21 -18.92
CA ALA A 265 -7.24 -13.64 -20.27
C ALA A 265 -8.29 -12.53 -20.44
N ILE A 266 -9.49 -12.67 -19.84
CA ILE A 266 -10.57 -11.68 -19.92
C ILE A 266 -10.28 -10.44 -19.04
N CYS A 267 -9.66 -10.60 -17.87
CA CYS A 267 -9.26 -9.48 -17.01
C CYS A 267 -8.06 -8.69 -17.57
N CYS A 268 -7.10 -9.36 -18.21
CA CYS A 268 -5.98 -8.70 -18.90
C CYS A 268 -6.43 -7.96 -20.18
N ARG A 269 -7.54 -8.37 -20.82
CA ARG A 269 -8.04 -7.73 -22.05
C ARG A 269 -8.77 -6.40 -21.84
N LYS A 270 -9.08 -6.03 -20.58
CA LYS A 270 -9.98 -4.88 -20.27
C LYS A 270 -9.34 -3.75 -19.47
N SER A 271 -8.09 -3.90 -19.03
CA SER A 271 -7.41 -2.85 -18.27
C SER A 271 -6.39 -2.17 -19.17
N ASP A 272 -6.87 -1.24 -19.99
CA ASP A 272 -6.06 -0.46 -20.94
C ASP A 272 -4.93 0.25 -20.20
N CYS A 273 -3.75 -0.38 -20.13
CA CYS A 273 -2.60 0.31 -19.59
C CYS A 273 -2.14 1.33 -20.65
N PRO A 274 -1.81 2.58 -20.26
CA PRO A 274 -1.38 3.61 -21.21
C PRO A 274 -0.26 3.15 -22.15
N ALA A 275 0.59 2.24 -21.69
CA ALA A 275 1.64 1.59 -22.46
C ALA A 275 1.13 0.72 -23.62
N GLN A 276 0.07 -0.06 -23.42
CA GLN A 276 -0.56 -0.88 -24.47
C GLN A 276 -1.26 -0.01 -25.50
N GLU A 277 -2.00 1.01 -25.05
CA GLU A 277 -2.69 1.93 -25.95
C GLU A 277 -1.70 2.73 -26.81
N CYS A 278 -0.59 3.18 -26.22
CA CYS A 278 0.50 3.84 -26.93
C CYS A 278 1.10 2.94 -28.03
N ARG A 279 1.26 1.63 -27.77
CA ARG A 279 1.75 0.67 -28.78
C ARG A 279 0.71 0.36 -29.84
N ARG A 280 -0.57 0.25 -29.46
CA ARG A 280 -1.68 -0.02 -30.38
C ARG A 280 -1.84 1.10 -31.41
N LYS A 281 -1.59 2.35 -30.99
CA LYS A 281 -1.55 3.51 -31.89
C LYS A 281 -0.24 3.67 -32.65
N GLU A 282 0.71 2.76 -32.47
CA GLU A 282 2.03 2.78 -33.12
C GLU A 282 2.76 4.12 -32.96
N HIS A 283 2.58 4.78 -31.81
CA HIS A 283 3.25 6.05 -31.58
C HIS A 283 4.76 5.85 -31.54
N GLU A 284 5.47 6.73 -32.25
CA GLU A 284 6.92 6.75 -32.21
C GLU A 284 7.40 7.14 -30.81
N THR A 285 8.36 6.38 -30.29
CA THR A 285 9.02 6.66 -29.02
C THR A 285 10.45 7.09 -29.26
N GLN A 286 10.91 8.10 -28.53
CA GLN A 286 12.26 8.61 -28.65
C GLN A 286 13.09 8.26 -27.41
N PRO A 287 14.38 7.94 -27.57
CA PRO A 287 15.28 7.83 -26.42
C PRO A 287 15.41 9.20 -25.73
N ARG A 288 15.18 9.22 -24.41
CA ARG A 288 15.32 10.40 -23.56
C ARG A 288 16.06 10.04 -22.30
N PHE A 289 16.80 11.01 -21.78
CA PHE A 289 17.38 10.94 -20.45
C PHE A 289 16.50 11.64 -19.43
N SER A 290 16.58 11.22 -18.17
CA SER A 290 15.79 11.82 -17.08
C SER A 290 16.04 13.32 -16.93
N HIS A 291 17.28 13.78 -17.06
CA HIS A 291 17.62 15.20 -17.00
C HIS A 291 17.03 16.03 -18.16
N GLN A 292 16.87 15.43 -19.35
CA GLN A 292 16.27 16.12 -20.50
C GLN A 292 14.77 16.35 -20.29
N LEU A 293 14.08 15.37 -19.71
CA LEU A 293 12.66 15.49 -19.39
C LEU A 293 12.40 16.30 -18.13
N ALA A 294 13.34 16.34 -17.19
CA ALA A 294 13.28 17.16 -15.99
C ALA A 294 13.14 18.67 -16.27
N ALA A 295 13.65 19.15 -17.42
CA ALA A 295 13.47 20.52 -17.86
C ALA A 295 12.02 20.87 -18.21
N PHE A 296 11.21 19.88 -18.60
CA PHE A 296 9.81 20.05 -18.97
C PHE A 296 8.85 19.58 -17.87
N ASP A 297 9.27 18.60 -17.08
CA ASP A 297 8.49 18.01 -16.00
C ASP A 297 9.42 17.68 -14.82
N SER A 298 9.32 18.48 -13.76
CA SER A 298 10.18 18.36 -12.58
C SER A 298 10.01 17.05 -11.81
N SER A 299 8.96 16.25 -12.09
CA SER A 299 8.80 14.91 -11.51
C SER A 299 9.96 13.98 -11.87
N TYR A 300 10.56 14.17 -13.06
CA TYR A 300 11.71 13.37 -13.50
C TYR A 300 12.96 13.60 -12.64
N ASN A 301 13.06 14.70 -11.87
CA ASN A 301 14.16 14.93 -10.91
C ASN A 301 14.18 13.90 -9.77
N ARG A 302 13.06 13.22 -9.51
CA ARG A 302 12.97 12.15 -8.49
C ARG A 302 13.08 10.75 -9.09
N GLY A 303 13.19 10.64 -10.41
CA GLY A 303 13.15 9.39 -11.16
C GLY A 303 11.93 9.28 -12.06
N TRP A 304 11.77 8.14 -12.70
CA TRP A 304 10.66 7.87 -13.63
C TRP A 304 10.18 6.44 -13.48
N ARG A 305 8.97 6.13 -13.94
CA ARG A 305 8.38 4.79 -13.87
C ARG A 305 8.12 4.26 -15.27
N CYS A 306 8.47 3.00 -15.51
CA CYS A 306 8.11 2.31 -16.75
C CYS A 306 6.61 1.99 -16.74
N GLU A 307 5.84 2.49 -17.70
CA GLU A 307 4.38 2.27 -17.74
C GLU A 307 4.01 0.84 -18.21
N GLN A 308 4.99 0.05 -18.66
CA GLN A 308 4.78 -1.36 -19.05
C GLN A 308 5.03 -2.34 -17.90
N CYS A 309 6.13 -2.19 -17.13
CA CYS A 309 6.48 -3.10 -16.04
C CYS A 309 6.36 -2.49 -14.65
N LEU A 310 5.96 -1.22 -14.55
CA LEU A 310 5.80 -0.44 -13.33
C LEU A 310 7.06 -0.27 -12.47
N ARG A 311 8.23 -0.72 -12.96
CA ARG A 311 9.52 -0.53 -12.28
C ARG A 311 9.86 0.95 -12.20
N GLN A 312 10.21 1.41 -11.00
CA GLN A 312 10.69 2.76 -10.74
C GLN A 312 12.21 2.83 -10.98
N HIS A 313 12.64 3.85 -11.70
CA HIS A 313 14.03 4.12 -12.04
C HIS A 313 14.46 5.44 -11.38
N LYS A 314 15.62 5.43 -10.72
CA LYS A 314 16.14 6.61 -10.02
C LYS A 314 16.58 7.70 -11.02
N PHE A 315 16.57 8.95 -10.58
CA PHE A 315 17.19 10.05 -11.33
C PHE A 315 18.70 9.81 -11.49
N GLY A 316 19.28 10.29 -12.59
CA GLY A 316 20.73 10.17 -12.85
C GLY A 316 21.22 8.83 -13.38
N VAL A 317 20.34 7.83 -13.56
CA VAL A 317 20.72 6.61 -14.32
C VAL A 317 21.09 7.03 -15.73
N GLN A 318 22.34 6.78 -16.14
CA GLN A 318 22.90 7.18 -17.44
C GLN A 318 22.36 6.37 -18.63
N GLU A 319 21.29 5.59 -18.43
CA GLU A 319 20.67 4.85 -19.51
C GLU A 319 19.46 5.61 -20.07
N PRO A 320 19.39 5.81 -21.40
CA PRO A 320 18.22 6.41 -22.01
C PRO A 320 17.03 5.45 -21.94
N PHE A 321 15.84 5.99 -21.66
CA PHE A 321 14.58 5.26 -21.77
C PHE A 321 13.78 5.77 -22.95
N GLN A 322 12.77 5.03 -23.37
CA GLN A 322 11.89 5.45 -24.46
C GLN A 322 10.74 6.27 -23.92
N HIS A 323 10.54 7.46 -24.45
CA HIS A 323 9.44 8.33 -24.10
C HIS A 323 8.57 8.57 -25.33
N CYS A 324 7.26 8.41 -25.19
CA CYS A 324 6.30 8.82 -26.21
C CYS A 324 5.85 10.27 -25.94
N PRO A 325 6.15 11.24 -26.80
CA PRO A 325 5.75 12.63 -26.58
C PRO A 325 4.23 12.83 -26.64
N LEU A 326 3.51 11.97 -27.38
CA LEU A 326 2.05 12.05 -27.53
C LEU A 326 1.29 11.51 -26.31
N CYS A 327 1.70 10.35 -25.80
CA CYS A 327 1.05 9.70 -24.66
C CYS A 327 1.67 10.05 -23.30
N LYS A 328 2.85 10.69 -23.30
CA LYS A 328 3.69 10.91 -22.10
C LYS A 328 4.04 9.61 -21.36
N THR A 329 4.09 8.49 -22.08
CA THR A 329 4.41 7.17 -21.51
C THR A 329 5.91 6.88 -21.60
N ASN A 330 6.44 6.21 -20.57
CA ASN A 330 7.84 5.84 -20.50
C ASN A 330 8.01 4.32 -20.57
N PHE A 331 9.00 3.85 -21.31
CA PHE A 331 9.35 2.43 -21.41
C PHE A 331 10.83 2.24 -21.11
N CYS A 332 11.14 1.29 -20.22
CA CYS A 332 12.52 0.88 -20.00
C CYS A 332 13.09 0.10 -21.20
N SER A 333 14.42 0.00 -21.25
CA SER A 333 15.16 -0.70 -22.31
C SER A 333 14.67 -2.14 -22.52
N GLN A 334 14.31 -2.84 -21.45
CA GLN A 334 13.77 -4.20 -21.47
C GLN A 334 12.36 -4.25 -22.06
N CYS A 335 11.48 -3.33 -21.65
CA CYS A 335 10.09 -3.31 -22.13
C CYS A 335 9.97 -2.83 -23.57
N ARG A 336 10.90 -2.01 -24.08
CA ARG A 336 10.90 -1.56 -25.48
C ARG A 336 10.83 -2.73 -26.46
N ARG A 337 11.65 -3.76 -26.24
CA ARG A 337 11.92 -4.85 -27.18
C ARG A 337 10.84 -5.93 -27.28
N LEU A 338 9.77 -5.85 -26.49
CA LEU A 338 8.70 -6.83 -26.55
C LEU A 338 7.76 -6.49 -27.72
N PRO A 339 7.78 -7.23 -28.85
CA PRO A 339 6.72 -7.12 -29.84
C PRO A 339 5.40 -7.54 -29.19
N LEU A 340 4.27 -6.98 -29.64
CA LEU A 340 2.91 -7.33 -29.19
C LEU A 340 2.53 -8.82 -29.44
N ARG A 341 3.47 -9.68 -29.86
CA ARG A 341 3.27 -11.05 -30.34
C ARG A 341 2.72 -12.03 -29.30
N ILE A 342 2.76 -11.73 -28.01
CA ILE A 342 2.11 -12.59 -27.00
C ILE A 342 0.58 -12.57 -27.18
N GLY A 343 -0.01 -11.48 -27.69
CA GLY A 343 -1.44 -11.44 -28.03
C GLY A 343 -1.80 -12.32 -29.23
N LEU A 344 -0.96 -12.35 -30.27
CA LEU A 344 -1.20 -13.10 -31.52
C LEU A 344 -1.10 -14.62 -31.35
N LEU A 345 -0.28 -15.10 -30.40
CA LEU A 345 -0.17 -16.53 -30.10
C LEU A 345 -1.45 -17.05 -29.41
N VAL A 346 -2.07 -16.23 -28.56
CA VAL A 346 -3.37 -16.53 -27.93
C VAL A 346 -4.51 -16.50 -28.96
N GLU A 347 -4.49 -15.58 -29.92
CA GLU A 347 -5.49 -15.54 -31.02
C GLU A 347 -5.40 -16.77 -31.93
N ARG A 348 -4.20 -17.22 -32.30
CA ARG A 348 -4.03 -18.46 -33.07
C ARG A 348 -4.46 -19.71 -32.29
N MET A 349 -4.24 -19.75 -30.98
CA MET A 349 -4.72 -20.86 -30.14
C MET A 349 -6.24 -20.86 -29.97
N ALA A 350 -6.89 -19.68 -29.96
CA ALA A 350 -8.34 -19.56 -29.93
C ALA A 350 -9.00 -20.01 -31.25
N GLU A 351 -8.40 -19.71 -32.40
CA GLU A 351 -8.87 -20.19 -33.71
C GLU A 351 -8.75 -21.71 -33.86
N VAL A 352 -7.68 -22.32 -33.32
CA VAL A 352 -7.52 -23.79 -33.30
C VAL A 352 -8.63 -24.45 -32.47
N LYS A 353 -9.02 -23.84 -31.34
CA LYS A 353 -10.07 -24.39 -30.45
C LYS A 353 -11.47 -24.38 -31.10
N LEU A 354 -11.78 -23.35 -31.90
CA LEU A 354 -13.02 -23.29 -32.68
C LEU A 354 -13.08 -24.34 -33.81
N LYS A 355 -11.93 -24.67 -34.42
CA LYS A 355 -11.86 -25.74 -35.43
C LYS A 355 -12.05 -27.15 -34.85
N PHE A 356 -11.57 -27.41 -33.63
CA PHE A 356 -11.80 -28.70 -32.96
C PHE A 356 -13.24 -28.85 -32.47
N SER A 357 -13.86 -27.81 -31.91
CA SER A 357 -15.26 -27.88 -31.44
C SER A 357 -16.31 -28.10 -32.54
N ASN A 358 -15.99 -27.78 -33.80
CA ASN A 358 -16.88 -28.02 -34.94
C ASN A 358 -16.66 -29.40 -35.61
N ARG A 359 -15.58 -30.11 -35.28
CA ARG A 359 -15.31 -31.45 -35.81
C ARG A 359 -16.02 -32.55 -35.01
N ASP A 360 -16.25 -32.32 -33.71
CA ASP A 360 -16.97 -33.24 -32.83
C ASP A 360 -18.51 -33.09 -32.90
N ARG A 361 -19.03 -32.25 -33.82
CA ARG A 361 -20.46 -32.06 -34.07
C ARG A 361 -20.91 -32.56 -35.46
N ARG A 362 -20.09 -33.35 -36.15
CA ARG A 362 -20.45 -34.01 -37.41
C ARG A 362 -20.35 -35.51 -37.31
#